data_AF-A0A7Y4U699-F1
#
_entry.id   AF-A0A7Y4U699-F1
#
_cell.length_a   1.000
_cell.length_b   1.000
_cell.length_c   1.000
_cell.angle_alpha   90.00
_cell.angle_beta   90.00
_cell.angle_gamma   90.00
#
_symmetry.space_group_name_H-M   'P 1'
#
loop_
_entity.id
_entity.type
_entity.pdbx_description
1 polymer ?
#
loop_
_entity_poly.entity_id
_entity_poly.type
_entity_poly.pdbx_seq_one_letter_code
_entity_poly.pdbx_strand_id
1 'polypeptide(L)' 'TSFGSLHTTAERRARWGGDAIAEGFIRLSAGCEDAEDLLADITQALEAAGAE' A
#
# COMPACT_ATOMS: atom_id res chain seq x y z
N THR A 1 -7.92 9.52 0.12
CA THR A 1 -6.86 9.18 1.08
C THR A 1 -5.89 10.33 1.12
N SER A 2 -5.54 10.82 2.29
CA SER A 2 -4.51 11.85 2.45
C SER A 2 -3.12 11.19 2.45
N PHE A 3 -2.08 11.94 2.05
CA PHE A 3 -0.70 11.46 1.93
C PHE A 3 0.26 12.33 2.75
N GLY A 4 1.45 11.78 3.07
CA GLY A 4 2.52 12.52 3.75
C GLY A 4 2.36 12.64 5.27
N SER A 5 1.57 11.76 5.89
CA SER A 5 1.51 11.60 7.34
C SER A 5 2.76 10.89 7.87
N LEU A 6 2.93 10.90 9.20
CA LEU A 6 3.94 10.10 9.89
C LEU A 6 3.62 8.59 9.87
N HIS A 7 2.37 8.23 9.57
CA HIS A 7 1.92 6.84 9.52
C HIS A 7 1.75 6.34 8.10
N THR A 8 2.22 5.12 7.87
CA THR A 8 2.07 4.41 6.61
C THR A 8 0.60 4.13 6.31
N THR A 9 0.19 4.39 5.07
CA THR A 9 -1.18 4.10 4.60
C THR A 9 -1.15 3.54 3.18
N ALA A 10 -2.11 2.67 2.86
CA ALA A 10 -2.27 2.09 1.53
C ALA A 10 -3.71 2.22 1.04
N GLU A 11 -3.90 2.36 -0.28
CA GLU A 11 -5.22 2.28 -0.88
C GLU A 11 -5.24 1.60 -2.26
N ARG A 12 -6.37 0.96 -2.59
CA ARG A 12 -6.65 0.50 -3.95
C ARG A 12 -7.12 1.68 -4.80
N ARG A 13 -6.30 2.17 -5.74
CA ARG A 13 -6.60 3.40 -6.51
C ARG A 13 -7.83 3.25 -7.40
N ALA A 14 -8.07 2.05 -7.94
CA ALA A 14 -9.21 1.74 -8.80
C ALA A 14 -10.59 2.05 -8.16
N ARG A 15 -10.69 2.11 -6.82
CA ARG A 15 -11.95 2.40 -6.12
C ARG A 15 -12.56 3.77 -6.41
N TRP A 16 -11.77 4.72 -6.95
CA TRP A 16 -12.20 6.08 -7.20
C TRP A 16 -12.79 6.30 -8.61
N GLY A 17 -12.77 5.28 -9.49
CA GLY A 17 -13.49 5.25 -10.77
C GLY A 17 -13.07 6.26 -11.85
N GLY A 18 -12.13 7.16 -11.57
CA GLY A 18 -11.72 8.24 -12.50
C GLY A 18 -10.54 7.91 -13.41
N ASP A 19 -9.80 6.84 -13.13
CA ASP A 19 -8.55 6.50 -13.83
C ASP A 19 -8.57 5.03 -14.30
N ALA A 20 -7.99 4.75 -15.47
CA ALA A 20 -7.81 3.38 -15.99
C ALA A 20 -6.64 2.69 -15.28
N ILE A 21 -6.86 2.26 -14.03
CA ILE A 21 -5.87 1.66 -13.16
C ILE A 21 -6.17 0.17 -12.98
N ALA A 22 -5.13 -0.67 -13.07
CA ALA A 22 -5.26 -2.11 -12.86
C ALA A 22 -5.84 -2.44 -11.49
N GLU A 23 -6.65 -3.50 -11.40
CA GLU A 23 -7.36 -3.87 -10.17
C GLU A 23 -6.40 -4.14 -8.99
N GLY A 24 -5.23 -4.74 -9.28
CA GLY A 24 -4.19 -5.03 -8.30
C GLY A 24 -3.32 -3.83 -7.90
N PHE A 25 -3.52 -2.65 -8.48
CA PHE A 25 -2.69 -1.49 -8.15
C PHE A 25 -3.03 -0.92 -6.78
N ILE A 26 -2.04 -1.01 -5.88
CA ILE A 26 -2.06 -0.39 -4.56
C ILE A 26 -1.14 0.83 -4.55
N ARG A 27 -1.64 1.97 -4.07
CA ARG A 27 -0.82 3.15 -3.80
C ARG A 27 -0.47 3.20 -2.32
N LEU A 28 0.82 3.24 -2.02
CA LEU A 28 1.38 3.32 -0.67
C LEU A 28 1.88 4.75 -0.38
N SER A 29 1.53 5.29 0.78
CA SER A 29 2.21 6.42 1.42
C SER A 29 3.09 5.86 2.52
N ALA A 30 4.40 5.83 2.34
CA ALA A 30 5.32 5.45 3.40
C ALA A 30 5.37 6.55 4.48
N GLY A 31 5.25 6.15 5.74
CA GLY A 31 5.38 7.00 6.92
C GLY A 31 6.83 7.09 7.41
N CYS A 32 7.00 7.26 8.72
CA CYS A 32 8.30 7.36 9.38
C CYS A 32 8.56 6.22 10.36
N GLU A 33 7.88 5.08 10.21
CA GLU A 33 8.16 3.86 10.97
C GLU A 33 9.55 3.29 10.65
N ASP A 34 10.02 2.33 11.45
CA ASP A 34 11.26 1.60 11.13
C ASP A 34 11.11 0.90 9.77
N ALA A 35 12.14 0.99 8.94
CA ALA A 35 12.11 0.43 7.61
C ALA A 35 11.97 -1.11 7.64
N GLU A 36 12.56 -1.78 8.64
CA GLU A 36 12.45 -3.23 8.78
C GLU A 36 11.02 -3.65 9.12
N ASP A 37 10.33 -2.89 9.97
CA ASP A 37 8.92 -3.15 10.31
C ASP A 37 8.02 -2.98 9.08
N LEU A 38 8.24 -1.93 8.28
CA LEU A 38 7.47 -1.70 7.06
C LEU A 38 7.69 -2.79 6.01
N LEU A 39 8.93 -3.23 5.82
CA LEU A 39 9.24 -4.31 4.90
C LEU A 39 8.63 -5.63 5.35
N ALA A 40 8.69 -5.93 6.66
CA ALA A 40 8.10 -7.14 7.22
C ALA A 40 6.58 -7.18 7.03
N ASP A 41 5.88 -6.08 7.35
CA ASP A 41 4.42 -5.98 7.23
C ASP A 41 3.96 -6.10 5.76
N ILE A 42 4.64 -5.40 4.85
CA ILE A 42 4.32 -5.46 3.41
C ILE A 42 4.59 -6.86 2.84
N THR A 43 5.71 -7.49 3.21
CA THR A 43 6.05 -8.83 2.73
C THR A 43 5.03 -9.86 3.21
N GLN A 44 4.68 -9.83 4.50
CA GLN A 44 3.63 -10.69 5.06
C GLN A 44 2.29 -10.50 4.34
N ALA A 45 1.91 -9.25 4.06
CA ALA A 45 0.67 -8.96 3.35
C ALA A 45 0.67 -9.50 1.91
N LEU A 46 1.81 -9.44 1.21
CA LEU A 46 1.97 -9.98 -0.15
C LEU A 46 1.91 -11.52 -0.15
N GLU A 47 2.60 -12.17 0.79
CA GLU A 47 2.53 -13.62 0.97
C GLU A 47 1.08 -14.08 1.25
N ALA A 48 0.38 -13.38 2.15
CA ALA A 48 -1.01 -13.68 2.47
C ALA A 48 -1.97 -13.46 1.28
N ALA A 49 -1.64 -12.54 0.38
CA ALA A 49 -2.40 -12.28 -0.83
C ALA A 49 -2.15 -13.30 -1.95
N GLY A 50 -1.18 -14.21 -1.79
CA GLY A 50 -0.76 -15.14 -2.85
C GLY A 50 -0.10 -14.42 -4.04
N ALA A 51 0.49 -13.25 -3.80
CA ALA A 51 1.26 -12.55 -4.80
C ALA A 51 2.68 -13.15 -4.84
N GLU A 52 2.90 -14.07 -5.78
CA GLU A 52 4.23 -14.58 -6.16
C GLU A 52 4.89 -13.69 -7.21
#